data_AF-A0A7C8YGP0-F1
#
_entry.id   AF-A0A7C8YGP0-F1
#
_cell.length_a   1.000
_cell.length_b   1.000
_cell.length_c   1.000
_cell.angle_alpha   90.00
_cell.angle_beta   90.00
_cell.angle_gamma   90.00
#
_symmetry.space_group_name_H-M   'P 1'
#
loop_
_entity.id
_entity.type
_entity.pdbx_description
1 polymer ?
#
loop_
_entity_poly.entity_id
_entity_poly.type
_entity_poly.pdbx_seq_one_letter_code
_entity_poly.pdbx_strand_id
1 'polypeptide(L)'
;PRFAYAHTLCGHEHVALEDFENGIRSFQSALRADQRHYNALYGLGMVYLRQDKFEFAAHHFRMAFEINPSSSVIILYLGTALHALKRNEEALMMMEEAILADKKNPLPLFQKAIILSSMDNCDEALEVLEELKEYAPRECSIYALMGRIFKQKNMYGEAMLYFGLALDLKPTAADVATIKAAIEKLHVPDDLDDSLVS
;
A
#
# COMPACT_ATOMS: atom_id res chain seq x y z
N PRO A 1 12.60 -16.76 24.00
CA PRO A 1 11.21 -16.30 23.69
C PRO A 1 10.71 -15.08 24.50
N ARG A 2 10.68 -15.11 25.85
CA ARG A 2 10.08 -14.01 26.66
C ARG A 2 10.75 -12.64 26.45
N PHE A 3 12.07 -12.63 26.27
CA PHE A 3 12.83 -11.41 25.96
C PHE A 3 12.60 -10.91 24.53
N ALA A 4 12.28 -11.80 23.57
CA ALA A 4 12.06 -11.42 22.18
C ALA A 4 10.85 -10.48 22.04
N TYR A 5 9.72 -10.82 22.67
CA TYR A 5 8.52 -9.98 22.67
C TYR A 5 8.76 -8.60 23.30
N ALA A 6 9.53 -8.53 24.40
CA ALA A 6 9.86 -7.26 25.04
C ALA A 6 10.70 -6.37 24.11
N HIS A 7 11.72 -6.93 23.46
CA HIS A 7 12.51 -6.22 22.47
C HIS A 7 11.68 -5.78 21.26
N THR A 8 10.77 -6.61 20.77
CA THR A 8 9.85 -6.25 19.67
C THR A 8 8.94 -5.08 20.06
N LEU A 9 8.39 -5.09 21.27
CA LEU A 9 7.58 -3.98 21.76
C LEU A 9 8.40 -2.69 21.84
N CYS A 10 9.60 -2.72 22.43
CA CYS A 10 10.50 -1.56 22.41
C CYS A 10 10.84 -1.10 20.98
N GLY A 11 10.96 -2.04 20.03
CA GLY A 11 11.15 -1.72 18.62
C GLY A 11 9.99 -0.91 18.05
N HIS A 12 8.75 -1.34 18.30
CA HIS A 12 7.56 -0.61 17.88
C HIS A 12 7.47 0.79 18.51
N GLU A 13 7.80 0.93 19.80
CA GLU A 13 7.83 2.23 20.48
C GLU A 13 8.83 3.20 19.84
N HIS A 14 10.07 2.77 19.59
CA HIS A 14 11.05 3.63 18.91
C HIS A 14 10.58 4.04 17.51
N VAL A 15 9.98 3.12 16.75
CA VAL A 15 9.46 3.41 15.39
C VAL A 15 8.27 4.37 15.43
N ALA A 16 7.43 4.32 16.46
CA ALA A 16 6.36 5.28 16.66
C ALA A 16 6.89 6.70 16.95
N LEU A 17 8.08 6.80 17.55
CA LEU A 17 8.81 8.05 17.79
C LEU A 17 9.75 8.44 16.63
N GLU A 18 9.64 7.78 15.48
CA GLU A 18 10.50 7.96 14.29
C GLU A 18 12.00 7.68 14.54
N ASP A 19 12.35 7.07 15.66
CA ASP A 19 13.69 6.59 15.98
C ASP A 19 13.94 5.23 15.34
N PHE A 20 14.12 5.25 14.01
CA PHE A 20 14.30 4.03 13.24
C PHE A 20 15.58 3.27 13.60
N GLU A 21 16.63 3.97 14.02
CA GLU A 21 17.91 3.34 14.37
C GLU A 21 17.75 2.46 15.62
N ASN A 22 17.19 3.01 16.70
CA ASN A 22 16.94 2.21 17.91
C ASN A 22 15.81 1.19 17.70
N GLY A 23 14.84 1.47 16.83
CA GLY A 23 13.85 0.50 16.37
C GLY A 23 14.50 -0.75 15.78
N ILE A 24 15.41 -0.58 14.82
CA ILE A 24 16.16 -1.68 14.19
C ILE A 24 16.97 -2.45 15.23
N ARG A 25 17.71 -1.77 16.11
CA ARG A 25 18.52 -2.42 17.17
C ARG A 25 17.67 -3.27 18.11
N SER A 26 16.47 -2.79 18.47
CA SER A 26 15.51 -3.52 19.27
C SER A 26 15.01 -4.78 18.56
N PHE A 27 14.57 -4.68 17.30
CA PHE A 27 14.13 -5.87 16.54
C PHE A 27 15.26 -6.87 16.33
N GLN A 28 16.49 -6.42 16.04
CA GLN A 28 17.65 -7.31 15.97
C GLN A 28 17.95 -8.01 17.30
N SER A 29 17.73 -7.32 18.44
CA SER A 29 17.84 -7.95 19.76
C SER A 29 16.77 -9.02 19.97
N ALA A 30 15.55 -8.79 19.50
CA ALA A 30 14.50 -9.80 19.51
C ALA A 30 14.90 -11.04 18.69
N LEU A 31 15.48 -10.84 17.50
CA LEU A 31 15.92 -11.93 16.63
C LEU A 31 17.15 -12.68 17.15
N ARG A 32 18.03 -12.02 17.92
CA ARG A 32 19.09 -12.71 18.68
C ARG A 32 18.51 -13.62 19.76
N ALA A 33 17.42 -13.22 20.40
CA ALA A 33 16.75 -14.01 21.45
C ALA A 33 15.84 -15.12 20.87
N ASP A 34 15.31 -14.93 19.67
CA ASP A 34 14.51 -15.89 18.92
C ASP A 34 14.56 -15.58 17.42
N GLN A 35 15.34 -16.36 16.67
CA GLN A 35 15.55 -16.16 15.23
C GLN A 35 14.27 -16.36 14.40
N ARG A 36 13.27 -17.08 14.93
CA ARG A 36 11.99 -17.33 14.26
C ARG A 36 10.89 -16.37 14.74
N HIS A 37 11.26 -15.24 15.36
CA HIS A 37 10.29 -14.27 15.83
C HIS A 37 9.75 -13.39 14.69
N TYR A 38 8.74 -13.87 13.97
CA TYR A 38 8.20 -13.23 12.78
C TYR A 38 7.71 -11.78 13.02
N ASN A 39 7.25 -11.44 14.22
CA ASN A 39 6.84 -10.06 14.55
C ASN A 39 8.02 -9.07 14.49
N ALA A 40 9.23 -9.48 14.89
CA ALA A 40 10.41 -8.63 14.77
C ALA A 40 10.91 -8.55 13.32
N LEU A 41 10.80 -9.64 12.54
CA LEU A 41 11.08 -9.62 11.10
C LEU A 41 10.13 -8.67 10.37
N TYR A 42 8.83 -8.78 10.66
CA TYR A 42 7.81 -7.85 10.19
C TYR A 42 8.12 -6.40 10.60
N GLY A 43 8.51 -6.18 11.86
CA GLY A 43 8.93 -4.87 12.37
C GLY A 43 10.10 -4.27 11.58
N LEU A 44 11.15 -5.05 11.32
CA LEU A 44 12.27 -4.61 10.46
C LEU A 44 11.80 -4.32 9.04
N GLY A 45 10.96 -5.18 8.46
CA GLY A 45 10.37 -4.98 7.15
C GLY A 45 9.66 -3.63 7.05
N MET A 46 8.82 -3.31 8.04
CA MET A 46 8.10 -2.02 8.12
C MET A 46 9.04 -0.83 8.24
N VAL A 47 10.12 -0.92 9.03
CA VAL A 47 11.10 0.16 9.15
C VAL A 47 11.79 0.40 7.81
N TYR A 48 12.24 -0.65 7.13
CA TYR A 48 12.89 -0.49 5.82
C TYR A 48 11.92 -0.01 4.75
N LEU A 49 10.65 -0.42 4.81
CA LEU A 49 9.61 0.07 3.92
C LEU A 49 9.43 1.59 4.08
N ARG A 50 9.37 2.10 5.32
CA ARG A 50 9.29 3.56 5.60
C ARG A 50 10.53 4.35 5.21
N GLN A 51 11.67 3.68 5.05
CA GLN A 51 12.92 4.28 4.59
C GLN A 51 13.12 4.13 3.06
N ASP A 52 12.09 3.68 2.33
CA ASP A 52 12.14 3.36 0.89
C ASP A 52 13.24 2.34 0.51
N LYS A 53 13.69 1.53 1.48
CA LYS A 53 14.68 0.46 1.30
C LYS A 53 13.98 -0.85 0.95
N PHE A 54 13.33 -0.87 -0.21
CA PHE A 54 12.37 -1.91 -0.59
C PHE A 54 12.96 -3.33 -0.66
N GLU A 55 14.23 -3.49 -1.09
CA GLU A 55 14.89 -4.81 -1.09
C GLU A 55 15.05 -5.39 0.33
N PHE A 56 15.47 -4.55 1.28
CA PHE A 56 15.59 -4.97 2.69
C PHE A 56 14.22 -5.26 3.31
N ALA A 57 13.21 -4.46 2.94
CA ALA A 57 11.83 -4.67 3.37
C ALA A 57 11.31 -6.04 2.87
N ALA A 58 11.39 -6.28 1.56
CA ALA A 58 10.96 -7.53 0.94
C ALA A 58 11.70 -8.75 1.51
N HIS A 59 13.00 -8.63 1.76
CA HIS A 59 13.78 -9.70 2.40
C HIS A 59 13.22 -10.09 3.77
N HIS A 60 12.99 -9.12 4.66
CA HIS A 60 12.49 -9.42 6.00
C HIS A 60 11.01 -9.83 6.03
N PHE A 61 10.17 -9.27 5.16
CA PHE A 61 8.79 -9.75 5.02
C PHE A 61 8.74 -11.18 4.50
N ARG A 62 9.62 -11.57 3.55
CA ARG A 62 9.73 -12.96 3.08
C ARG A 62 10.11 -13.92 4.20
N MET A 63 11.11 -13.57 5.01
CA MET A 63 11.46 -14.37 6.18
C MET A 63 10.30 -14.48 7.19
N ALA A 64 9.56 -13.40 7.42
CA ALA A 64 8.38 -13.42 8.30
C ALA A 64 7.27 -14.32 7.73
N PHE A 65 7.04 -14.27 6.42
CA PHE A 65 6.08 -15.08 5.68
C PHE A 65 6.43 -16.58 5.75
N GLU A 66 7.69 -16.96 5.57
CA GLU A 66 8.15 -18.36 5.71
C GLU A 66 7.84 -18.95 7.10
N ILE A 67 7.75 -18.11 8.13
CA ILE A 67 7.41 -18.54 9.49
C ILE A 67 5.90 -18.51 9.73
N ASN A 68 5.19 -17.50 9.21
CA ASN A 68 3.75 -17.33 9.36
C ASN A 68 3.06 -17.07 8.01
N PRO A 69 2.84 -18.11 7.20
CA PRO A 69 2.34 -17.97 5.83
C PRO A 69 0.85 -17.66 5.74
N SER A 70 0.10 -17.68 6.85
CA SER A 70 -1.34 -17.37 6.86
C SER A 70 -1.64 -15.93 7.27
N SER A 71 -0.61 -15.11 7.54
CA SER A 71 -0.82 -13.71 7.90
C SER A 71 -1.07 -12.86 6.67
N SER A 72 -2.34 -12.54 6.41
CA SER A 72 -2.76 -11.60 5.34
C SER A 72 -1.97 -10.29 5.38
N VAL A 73 -1.66 -9.78 6.58
CA VAL A 73 -0.89 -8.55 6.78
C VAL A 73 0.56 -8.70 6.29
N ILE A 74 1.26 -9.78 6.64
CA ILE A 74 2.66 -9.97 6.19
C ILE A 74 2.71 -10.13 4.67
N ILE A 75 1.79 -10.90 4.10
CA ILE A 75 1.70 -11.13 2.65
C ILE A 75 1.43 -9.81 1.91
N LEU A 76 0.48 -9.01 2.41
CA LEU A 76 0.17 -7.68 1.87
C LEU A 76 1.41 -6.78 1.79
N TYR A 77 2.18 -6.68 2.87
CA TYR A 77 3.35 -5.81 2.90
C TYR A 77 4.55 -6.38 2.10
N LEU A 78 4.67 -7.70 1.99
CA LEU A 78 5.60 -8.32 1.04
C LEU A 78 5.24 -7.92 -0.40
N GLY A 79 3.97 -8.06 -0.79
CA GLY A 79 3.47 -7.64 -2.09
C GLY A 79 3.67 -6.15 -2.36
N THR A 80 3.44 -5.30 -1.34
CA THR A 80 3.67 -3.85 -1.44
C THR A 80 5.14 -3.53 -1.70
N ALA A 81 6.07 -4.18 -0.99
CA ALA A 81 7.51 -3.99 -1.22
C ALA A 81 7.92 -4.49 -2.61
N LEU A 82 7.37 -5.61 -3.08
CA LEU A 82 7.62 -6.13 -4.44
C LEU A 82 7.11 -5.18 -5.52
N HIS A 83 5.94 -4.56 -5.33
CA HIS A 83 5.42 -3.56 -6.25
C HIS A 83 6.32 -2.32 -6.33
N ALA A 84 6.82 -1.84 -5.18
CA ALA A 84 7.77 -0.73 -5.15
C ALA A 84 9.08 -1.05 -5.90
N LEU A 85 9.48 -2.32 -5.93
CA LEU A 85 10.60 -2.85 -6.72
C LEU A 85 10.26 -3.11 -8.20
N LYS A 86 9.07 -2.72 -8.67
CA LYS A 86 8.56 -2.97 -10.04
C LYS A 86 8.41 -4.45 -10.39
N ARG A 87 8.31 -5.33 -9.39
CA ARG A 87 8.04 -6.78 -9.55
C ARG A 87 6.53 -7.00 -9.45
N ASN A 88 5.78 -6.43 -10.40
CA ASN A 88 4.33 -6.27 -10.30
C ASN A 88 3.57 -7.61 -10.34
N GLU A 89 4.02 -8.56 -11.16
CA GLU A 89 3.40 -9.88 -11.27
C GLU A 89 3.54 -10.65 -9.94
N GLU A 90 4.71 -10.58 -9.31
CA GLU A 90 4.91 -11.16 -7.98
C GLU A 90 4.07 -10.46 -6.90
N ALA A 91 3.96 -9.13 -6.99
CA ALA A 91 3.11 -8.38 -6.09
C ALA A 91 1.63 -8.78 -6.21
N LEU A 92 1.12 -8.98 -7.44
CA LEU A 92 -0.25 -9.45 -7.68
C LEU A 92 -0.49 -10.83 -7.09
N MET A 93 0.44 -11.77 -7.27
CA MET A 93 0.34 -13.10 -6.65
C MET A 93 0.24 -12.99 -5.12
N MET A 94 1.03 -12.12 -4.50
CA MET A 94 0.94 -11.87 -3.05
C MET A 94 -0.40 -11.24 -2.66
N MET A 95 -0.96 -10.32 -3.45
CA MET A 95 -2.29 -9.77 -3.15
C MET A 95 -3.37 -10.86 -3.17
N GLU A 96 -3.32 -11.77 -4.14
CA GLU A 96 -4.26 -12.90 -4.21
C GLU A 96 -4.14 -13.83 -3.01
N GLU A 97 -2.92 -14.16 -2.59
CA GLU A 97 -2.69 -14.94 -1.37
C GLU A 97 -3.19 -14.19 -0.12
N ALA A 98 -2.98 -12.88 -0.03
CA ALA A 98 -3.42 -12.07 1.11
C ALA A 98 -4.96 -11.99 1.21
N ILE A 99 -5.67 -11.94 0.07
CA ILE A 99 -7.15 -11.98 -0.01
C ILE A 99 -7.65 -13.35 0.45
N LEU A 100 -7.00 -14.44 0.03
CA LEU A 100 -7.38 -15.79 0.44
C LEU A 100 -7.14 -16.03 1.94
N ALA A 101 -6.07 -15.46 2.49
CA ALA A 101 -5.72 -15.57 3.90
C ALA A 101 -6.71 -14.85 4.83
N ASP A 102 -7.25 -13.69 4.42
CA ASP A 102 -8.31 -12.98 5.15
C ASP A 102 -9.23 -12.21 4.20
N LYS A 103 -10.37 -12.85 3.85
CA LYS A 103 -11.39 -12.27 2.97
C LYS A 103 -12.08 -11.04 3.54
N LYS A 104 -11.92 -10.73 4.83
CA LYS A 104 -12.52 -9.56 5.46
C LYS A 104 -11.59 -8.35 5.45
N ASN A 105 -10.31 -8.54 5.12
CA ASN A 105 -9.35 -7.46 5.02
C ASN A 105 -9.50 -6.76 3.66
N PRO A 106 -9.95 -5.50 3.60
CA PRO A 106 -10.13 -4.79 2.32
C PRO A 106 -8.80 -4.32 1.70
N LEU A 107 -7.72 -4.26 2.48
CA LEU A 107 -6.45 -3.65 2.05
C LEU A 107 -5.79 -4.38 0.87
N PRO A 108 -5.72 -5.73 0.83
CA PRO A 108 -5.18 -6.45 -0.33
C PRO A 108 -5.94 -6.19 -1.63
N LEU A 109 -7.27 -6.10 -1.60
CA LEU A 109 -8.07 -5.74 -2.79
C LEU A 109 -7.73 -4.33 -3.28
N PHE A 110 -7.64 -3.37 -2.36
CA PHE A 110 -7.27 -2.00 -2.72
C PHE A 110 -5.87 -1.92 -3.34
N GLN A 111 -4.88 -2.63 -2.76
CA GLN A 111 -3.53 -2.68 -3.31
C GLN A 111 -3.48 -3.44 -4.65
N LYS A 112 -4.27 -4.51 -4.83
CA LYS A 112 -4.41 -5.19 -6.11
C LYS A 112 -4.87 -4.22 -7.21
N ALA A 113 -5.88 -3.40 -6.95
CA ALA A 113 -6.35 -2.40 -7.90
C ALA A 113 -5.29 -1.34 -8.23
N ILE A 114 -4.51 -0.88 -7.25
CA ILE A 114 -3.38 0.04 -7.49
C ILE A 114 -2.35 -0.59 -8.41
N ILE A 115 -1.96 -1.84 -8.14
CA ILE A 115 -0.96 -2.54 -8.95
C ILE A 115 -1.46 -2.73 -10.38
N LEU A 116 -2.71 -3.19 -10.57
CA LEU A 116 -3.33 -3.36 -11.88
C LEU A 116 -3.37 -2.03 -12.67
N SER A 117 -3.81 -0.94 -12.04
CA SER A 117 -3.81 0.39 -12.66
C SER A 117 -2.40 0.84 -13.08
N SER A 118 -1.38 0.57 -12.26
CA SER A 118 0.02 0.89 -12.58
C SER A 118 0.59 0.09 -13.77
N MET A 119 -0.02 -1.05 -14.08
CA MET A 119 0.29 -1.90 -15.24
C MET A 119 -0.57 -1.57 -16.46
N ASP A 120 -1.39 -0.50 -16.40
CA ASP A 120 -2.36 -0.11 -17.42
C ASP A 120 -3.54 -1.11 -17.60
N ASN A 121 -3.69 -2.09 -16.70
CA ASN A 121 -4.83 -3.01 -16.64
C ASN A 121 -6.04 -2.32 -15.97
N CYS A 122 -6.48 -1.22 -16.54
CA CYS A 122 -7.48 -0.33 -15.94
C CYS A 122 -8.85 -1.01 -15.76
N ASP A 123 -9.27 -1.87 -16.68
CA ASP A 123 -10.58 -2.55 -16.61
C ASP A 123 -10.63 -3.55 -15.45
N GLU A 124 -9.61 -4.40 -15.31
CA GLU A 124 -9.50 -5.33 -14.17
C GLU A 124 -9.37 -4.57 -12.84
N ALA A 125 -8.66 -3.44 -12.81
CA ALA A 125 -8.57 -2.59 -11.62
C ALA A 125 -9.95 -2.04 -11.20
N LEU A 126 -10.77 -1.62 -12.16
CA LEU A 126 -12.14 -1.14 -11.90
C LEU A 126 -13.05 -2.27 -11.42
N GLU A 127 -12.95 -3.48 -11.97
CA GLU A 127 -13.70 -4.64 -11.47
C GLU A 127 -13.39 -4.94 -10.00
N VAL A 128 -12.10 -4.93 -9.63
CA VAL A 128 -11.68 -5.11 -8.23
C VAL A 128 -12.20 -3.99 -7.33
N LEU A 129 -12.24 -2.74 -7.80
CA LEU A 129 -12.76 -1.61 -7.03
C LEU A 129 -14.29 -1.64 -6.88
N GLU A 130 -15.00 -2.13 -7.88
CA GLU A 130 -16.44 -2.36 -7.81
C GLU A 130 -16.76 -3.41 -6.74
N GLU A 131 -16.00 -4.52 -6.68
CA GLU A 131 -16.10 -5.48 -5.58
C GLU A 131 -15.82 -4.81 -4.22
N LEU A 132 -14.72 -4.06 -4.11
CA LEU A 132 -14.30 -3.44 -2.86
C LEU A 132 -15.32 -2.41 -2.34
N LYS A 133 -15.97 -1.69 -3.25
CA LYS A 133 -17.03 -0.72 -2.95
C LYS A 133 -18.23 -1.37 -2.25
N GLU A 134 -18.58 -2.61 -2.59
CA GLU A 134 -19.67 -3.33 -1.91
C GLU A 134 -19.33 -3.65 -0.44
N TYR A 135 -18.04 -3.89 -0.14
CA TYR A 135 -17.57 -4.15 1.22
C TYR A 135 -17.33 -2.89 2.05
N ALA A 136 -16.83 -1.83 1.43
CA ALA A 136 -16.44 -0.59 2.09
C ALA A 136 -16.99 0.66 1.36
N PRO A 137 -18.32 0.83 1.24
CA PRO A 137 -18.93 1.83 0.36
C PRO A 137 -18.68 3.29 0.79
N ARG A 138 -18.17 3.52 2.00
CA ARG A 138 -17.90 4.85 2.56
C ARG A 138 -16.41 5.21 2.58
N GLU A 139 -15.57 4.41 1.94
CA GLU A 139 -14.14 4.66 1.89
C GLU A 139 -13.80 5.54 0.67
N CYS A 140 -13.51 6.82 0.93
CA CYS A 140 -13.29 7.83 -0.11
C CYS A 140 -12.11 7.49 -1.03
N SER A 141 -11.10 6.78 -0.53
CA SER A 141 -9.91 6.41 -1.28
C SER A 141 -10.23 5.46 -2.46
N ILE A 142 -11.28 4.65 -2.35
CA ILE A 142 -11.78 3.77 -3.43
C ILE A 142 -12.25 4.64 -4.61
N TYR A 143 -13.17 5.56 -4.37
CA TYR A 143 -13.70 6.45 -5.41
C TYR A 143 -12.63 7.36 -6.00
N ALA A 144 -11.72 7.87 -5.17
CA ALA A 144 -10.58 8.67 -5.65
C ALA A 144 -9.62 7.85 -6.53
N LEU A 145 -9.48 6.55 -6.31
CA LEU A 145 -8.70 5.67 -7.18
C LEU A 145 -9.45 5.39 -8.50
N MET A 146 -10.76 5.12 -8.44
CA MET A 146 -11.59 4.98 -9.64
C MET A 146 -11.51 6.23 -10.53
N GLY A 147 -11.62 7.43 -9.94
CA GLY A 147 -11.46 8.69 -10.68
C GLY A 147 -10.10 8.83 -11.36
N ARG A 148 -9.02 8.40 -10.70
CA ARG A 148 -7.67 8.35 -11.29
C ARG A 148 -7.59 7.37 -12.47
N ILE A 149 -8.20 6.20 -12.35
CA ILE A 149 -8.23 5.20 -13.43
C ILE A 149 -9.05 5.69 -14.62
N PHE A 150 -10.22 6.29 -14.41
CA PHE A 150 -11.00 6.88 -15.50
C PHE A 150 -10.25 8.03 -16.18
N LYS A 151 -9.48 8.83 -15.43
CA LYS A 151 -8.59 9.82 -16.02
C LYS A 151 -7.53 9.16 -16.92
N GLN A 152 -6.87 8.10 -16.46
CA GLN A 152 -5.89 7.35 -17.25
C GLN A 152 -6.48 6.82 -18.56
N LYS A 153 -7.76 6.44 -18.55
CA LYS A 153 -8.53 6.06 -19.76
C LYS A 153 -9.03 7.24 -20.61
N ASN A 154 -8.68 8.49 -20.27
CA ASN A 154 -9.19 9.73 -20.90
C ASN A 154 -10.72 9.90 -20.80
N MET A 155 -11.36 9.23 -19.84
CA MET A 155 -12.80 9.32 -19.56
C MET A 155 -13.04 10.40 -18.51
N TYR A 156 -12.85 11.66 -18.90
CA TYR A 156 -12.81 12.78 -17.95
C TYR A 156 -14.15 13.06 -17.25
N GLY A 157 -15.29 12.72 -17.88
CA GLY A 157 -16.61 12.87 -17.26
C GLY A 157 -16.79 11.93 -16.08
N GLU A 158 -16.43 10.66 -16.26
CA GLU A 158 -16.42 9.64 -15.23
C GLU A 158 -15.37 9.96 -14.17
N ALA A 159 -14.18 10.41 -14.56
CA ALA A 159 -13.15 10.83 -13.61
C ALA A 159 -13.67 11.93 -12.67
N MET A 160 -14.31 12.97 -13.23
CA MET A 160 -14.93 14.05 -12.46
C MET A 160 -16.04 13.52 -11.52
N LEU A 161 -16.90 12.64 -12.01
CA LEU A 161 -17.96 12.01 -11.21
C LEU A 161 -17.37 11.32 -9.97
N TYR A 162 -16.40 10.43 -10.16
CA TYR A 162 -15.82 9.64 -9.07
C TYR A 162 -14.99 10.48 -8.10
N PHE A 163 -14.30 11.52 -8.57
CA PHE A 163 -13.68 12.49 -7.66
C PHE A 163 -14.71 13.28 -6.84
N GLY A 164 -15.84 13.66 -7.44
CA GLY A 164 -16.96 14.28 -6.73
C GLY A 164 -17.51 13.38 -5.63
N LEU A 165 -17.79 12.11 -5.97
CA LEU A 165 -18.23 11.10 -5.00
C LEU A 165 -17.23 10.92 -3.86
N ALA A 166 -15.93 10.92 -4.16
CA ALA A 166 -14.89 10.84 -3.13
C ALA A 166 -14.92 12.03 -2.17
N LEU A 167 -15.16 13.25 -2.66
CA LEU A 167 -15.27 14.47 -1.85
C LEU A 167 -16.54 14.50 -0.99
N ASP A 168 -17.65 13.95 -1.50
CA ASP A 168 -18.93 13.88 -0.77
C ASP A 168 -18.84 12.96 0.48
N LEU A 169 -17.91 12.02 0.48
CA LEU A 169 -17.64 11.12 1.60
C LEU A 169 -16.86 11.77 2.76
N LYS A 170 -16.67 13.10 2.72
CA LYS A 170 -15.96 13.89 3.75
C LYS A 170 -14.54 13.36 4.03
N PRO A 171 -13.67 13.32 3.01
CA PRO A 171 -12.28 12.89 3.16
C PRO A 171 -11.49 13.81 4.11
N THR A 172 -10.30 13.36 4.51
CA THR A 172 -9.40 14.21 5.30
C THR A 172 -8.95 15.43 4.50
N ALA A 173 -8.44 16.47 5.18
CA ALA A 173 -7.94 17.66 4.47
C ALA A 173 -6.82 17.33 3.45
N ALA A 174 -5.96 16.36 3.76
CA ALA A 174 -4.91 15.90 2.87
C ALA A 174 -5.47 15.20 1.62
N ASP A 175 -6.47 14.34 1.81
CA ASP A 175 -7.16 13.66 0.72
C ASP A 175 -7.95 14.65 -0.15
N VAL A 176 -8.62 15.64 0.45
CA VAL A 176 -9.30 16.73 -0.28
C VAL A 176 -8.31 17.47 -1.18
N ALA A 177 -7.14 17.85 -0.65
CA ALA A 177 -6.12 18.54 -1.43
C ALA A 177 -5.64 17.67 -2.61
N THR A 178 -5.42 16.38 -2.36
CA THR A 178 -4.99 15.41 -3.38
C THR A 178 -6.05 15.22 -4.47
N ILE A 179 -7.32 15.07 -4.10
CA ILE A 179 -8.43 14.90 -5.05
C ILE A 179 -8.64 16.16 -5.88
N LYS A 180 -8.58 17.36 -5.26
CA LYS A 180 -8.70 18.64 -5.99
C LYS A 180 -7.56 18.83 -6.98
N ALA A 181 -6.32 18.53 -6.60
CA ALA A 181 -5.18 18.57 -7.51
C ALA A 181 -5.35 17.60 -8.69
N ALA A 182 -5.97 16.43 -8.46
CA ALA A 182 -6.30 15.51 -9.54
C ALA A 182 -7.39 16.05 -10.49
N ILE A 183 -8.40 16.75 -9.97
CA ILE A 183 -9.46 17.41 -10.74
C ILE A 183 -8.90 18.55 -11.60
N GLU A 184 -8.02 19.39 -11.05
CA GLU A 184 -7.39 20.49 -11.78
C GLU A 184 -6.62 19.98 -13.00
N LYS A 185 -5.90 18.85 -12.85
CA LYS A 185 -5.20 18.17 -13.94
C LYS A 185 -6.12 17.51 -14.99
N LEU A 186 -7.44 17.48 -14.78
CA LEU A 186 -8.38 17.09 -15.85
C LEU A 186 -8.60 18.21 -16.88
N HIS A 187 -8.36 19.47 -16.50
CA HIS A 187 -8.68 20.65 -17.30
C HIS A 187 -7.48 21.23 -18.03
N VAL A 188 -6.28 20.76 -17.74
CA VAL A 188 -5.04 21.17 -18.40
C VAL A 188 -4.71 20.10 -19.44
N PRO A 189 -4.76 20.41 -20.75
CA PRO A 189 -4.23 19.51 -21.77
C PRO A 189 -2.75 19.23 -21.47
N ASP A 190 -2.33 17.96 -21.57
CA ASP A 190 -0.94 17.52 -21.30
C ASP A 190 0.12 18.22 -22.19
N ASP A 191 -0.31 18.98 -23.20
CA ASP A 191 0.56 19.64 -24.18
C ASP A 191 1.23 20.95 -23.72
N LEU A 192 1.02 21.41 -22.47
CA LEU A 192 1.55 22.70 -22.00
C LEU A 192 2.88 22.61 -21.23
N ASP A 193 3.39 21.41 -20.91
CA ASP A 193 4.61 21.27 -20.09
C ASP A 193 5.93 21.27 -20.90
N ASP A 194 5.89 21.15 -22.23
CA ASP A 194 7.08 21.03 -23.09
C ASP A 194 7.46 22.33 -23.86
N SER A 195 6.82 23.47 -23.59
CA SER A 195 7.07 24.72 -24.33
C SER A 195 7.90 25.80 -23.59
N LEU A 196 8.47 25.50 -22.42
CA LEU A 196 9.23 26.47 -21.62
C LEU A 196 10.73 26.18 -21.46
N VAL A 197 11.30 25.28 -22.26
CA VAL A 197 12.76 25.18 -22.40
C VAL A 197 13.16 25.59 -23.82
N SER A 198 13.23 26.91 -24.03
CA SER A 198 13.90 27.56 -25.16
C SER A 198 15.31 27.99 -24.77
#